data_AF-A0A243RRC6-F1
#
_entry.id   AF-A0A243RRC6-F1
#
_cell.length_a   1.000
_cell.length_b   1.000
_cell.length_c   1.000
_cell.angle_alpha   90.00
_cell.angle_beta   90.00
_cell.angle_gamma   90.00
#
_symmetry.space_group_name_H-M   'P 1'
#
loop_
_entity.id
_entity.type
_entity.pdbx_description
1 polymer ?
#
loop_
_entity_poly.entity_id
_entity_poly.type
_entity_poly.pdbx_seq_one_letter_code
_entity_poly.pdbx_strand_id
1 'polypeptide(L)'
;MILETVRPRDYNDVRHVGHYFREGIPVVMDLTAVADDEARQFVDFAAGLTCGRRGDMERLSPKVFLLIPSVLAKPGTITGIVKKLRPRDYSEALYVGHYFRKGLPVVMDLTAVADDEARQFVDFAAGLICGRRGDMERLSPKVFLLIPSGSTKPNAAAIKAEAPPSESS
;
A
#
# COMPACT_ATOMS: atom_id res chain seq x y z
N MET A 1 24.87 6.96 11.32
CA MET A 1 23.55 6.46 10.93
C MET A 1 22.58 7.61 11.13
N ILE A 2 21.92 8.08 10.06
CA ILE A 2 20.93 9.16 10.16
C ILE A 2 19.56 8.49 10.36
N LEU A 3 18.79 8.96 11.32
CA LEU A 3 17.45 8.49 11.68
C LEU A 3 16.54 9.72 11.72
N GLU A 4 15.38 9.66 11.10
CA GLU A 4 14.41 10.75 11.10
C GLU A 4 13.21 10.42 11.97
N THR A 5 12.69 11.41 12.68
CA THR A 5 11.44 11.28 13.44
C THR A 5 10.35 12.09 12.77
N VAL A 6 9.29 11.42 12.32
CA VAL A 6 8.09 12.06 11.79
C VAL A 6 7.01 11.98 12.86
N ARG A 7 6.39 13.13 13.15
CA ARG A 7 5.23 13.26 14.05
C ARG A 7 4.02 13.73 13.25
N PRO A 8 3.27 12.79 12.63
CA PRO A 8 2.12 13.15 11.82
C PRO A 8 1.06 13.92 12.60
N ARG A 9 0.41 14.85 11.90
CA ARG A 9 -0.77 15.58 12.38
C ARG A 9 -1.99 15.28 11.55
N ASP A 10 -1.77 15.04 10.25
CA ASP A 10 -2.82 14.66 9.32
C ASP A 10 -2.28 13.66 8.29
N TYR A 11 -3.18 13.01 7.57
CA TYR A 11 -2.80 11.92 6.66
C TYR A 11 -1.83 12.34 5.54
N ASN A 12 -1.69 13.63 5.22
CA ASN A 12 -0.71 14.08 4.21
C ASN A 12 0.74 13.81 4.65
N ASP A 13 0.99 13.65 5.95
CA ASP A 13 2.31 13.38 6.50
C ASP A 13 2.88 12.01 6.14
N VAL A 14 2.04 11.07 5.66
CA VAL A 14 2.52 9.81 5.08
C VAL A 14 3.51 10.04 3.93
N ARG A 15 3.42 11.20 3.25
CA ARG A 15 4.37 11.60 2.20
C ARG A 15 5.78 11.80 2.76
N HIS A 16 5.92 12.41 3.94
CA HIS A 16 7.21 12.61 4.60
C HIS A 16 7.81 11.27 5.05
N VAL A 17 6.98 10.41 5.67
CA VAL A 17 7.38 9.04 6.05
C VAL A 17 7.88 8.27 4.82
N GLY A 18 7.09 8.27 3.74
CA GLY A 18 7.45 7.62 2.49
C GLY A 18 8.72 8.20 1.85
N HIS A 19 8.90 9.51 1.89
CA HIS A 19 10.10 10.18 1.36
C HIS A 19 11.37 9.67 2.06
N TYR A 20 11.50 9.85 3.37
CA TYR A 20 12.69 9.45 4.13
C TYR A 20 12.99 7.96 3.98
N PHE A 21 11.95 7.13 4.11
CA PHE A 21 12.10 5.68 3.96
C PHE A 21 12.62 5.28 2.57
N ARG A 22 12.19 5.98 1.51
CA ARG A 22 12.65 5.71 0.14
C ARG A 22 14.08 6.14 -0.13
N GLU A 23 14.56 7.16 0.59
CA GLU A 23 15.96 7.60 0.59
C GLU A 23 16.87 6.68 1.43
N GLY A 24 16.31 5.61 2.00
CA GLY A 24 17.08 4.64 2.80
C GLY A 24 17.33 5.09 4.23
N ILE A 25 16.62 6.12 4.69
CA ILE A 25 16.72 6.65 6.04
C ILE A 25 15.70 5.94 6.93
N PRO A 26 16.11 5.27 8.02
CA PRO A 26 15.19 4.77 9.04
C PRO A 26 14.28 5.88 9.59
N VAL A 27 13.02 5.54 9.88
CA VAL A 27 12.01 6.52 10.32
C VAL A 27 11.38 6.07 11.63
N VAL A 28 11.42 6.91 12.67
CA VAL A 28 10.51 6.80 13.81
C VAL A 28 9.22 7.53 13.44
N MET A 29 8.11 6.80 13.35
CA MET A 29 6.79 7.34 13.15
C MET A 29 6.06 7.39 14.49
N ASP A 30 5.91 8.59 15.03
CA ASP A 30 5.29 8.86 16.32
C ASP A 30 3.87 9.42 16.11
N LEU A 31 2.89 8.54 16.31
CA LEU A 31 1.46 8.79 16.14
C LEU A 31 0.78 9.22 17.45
N THR A 32 1.53 9.58 18.49
CA THR A 32 0.95 9.89 19.82
C THR A 32 -0.06 11.04 19.79
N ALA A 33 0.08 11.98 18.85
CA ALA A 33 -0.84 13.09 18.62
C ALA A 33 -2.00 12.77 17.67
N VAL A 34 -2.06 11.56 17.10
CA VAL A 34 -3.06 11.14 16.12
C VAL A 34 -4.15 10.32 16.82
N ALA A 35 -5.40 10.50 16.40
CA ALA A 35 -6.54 9.71 16.90
C ALA A 35 -6.39 8.21 16.57
N ASP A 36 -7.02 7.33 17.35
CA ASP A 36 -6.80 5.87 17.23
C ASP A 36 -7.29 5.30 15.89
N ASP A 37 -8.39 5.83 15.36
CA ASP A 37 -8.98 5.47 14.07
C ASP A 37 -8.12 5.96 12.89
N GLU A 38 -7.57 7.17 13.00
CA GLU A 38 -6.62 7.72 12.02
C GLU A 38 -5.27 6.99 12.07
N ALA A 39 -4.76 6.67 13.26
CA ALA A 39 -3.48 6.01 13.45
C ALA A 39 -3.40 4.66 12.71
N ARG A 40 -4.51 3.93 12.59
CA ARG A 40 -4.58 2.70 11.80
C ARG A 40 -4.20 2.94 10.33
N GLN A 41 -4.72 3.99 9.73
CA GLN A 41 -4.42 4.36 8.34
C GLN A 41 -2.92 4.60 8.12
N PHE A 42 -2.24 5.24 9.08
CA PHE A 42 -0.77 5.41 9.03
C PHE A 42 -0.02 4.08 9.16
N VAL A 43 -0.48 3.20 10.05
CA VAL A 43 0.13 1.87 10.23
C VAL A 43 -0.05 1.02 8.98
N ASP A 44 -1.21 1.08 8.33
CA ASP A 44 -1.50 0.35 7.10
C ASP A 44 -0.64 0.86 5.95
N PHE A 45 -0.54 2.19 5.80
CA PHE A 45 0.41 2.82 4.89
C PHE A 45 1.86 2.35 5.16
N ALA A 46 2.31 2.35 6.42
CA ALA A 46 3.65 1.92 6.78
C ALA A 46 3.89 0.42 6.51
N ALA A 47 2.89 -0.44 6.77
CA ALA A 47 2.91 -1.85 6.43
C ALA A 47 3.03 -2.07 4.92
N GLY A 48 2.28 -1.28 4.12
CA GLY A 48 2.40 -1.27 2.67
C GLY A 48 3.79 -0.82 2.20
N LEU A 49 4.31 0.26 2.77
CA LEU A 49 5.59 0.87 2.44
C LEU A 49 6.75 -0.10 2.68
N THR A 50 6.80 -0.67 3.87
CA THR A 50 7.80 -1.67 4.29
C THR A 50 7.67 -2.94 3.47
N CYS A 51 6.44 -3.45 3.28
CA CYS A 51 6.18 -4.59 2.40
C CYS A 51 6.75 -4.34 1.00
N GLY A 52 6.41 -3.21 0.37
CA GLY A 52 6.78 -2.85 -0.99
C GLY A 52 8.29 -2.83 -1.24
N ARG A 53 9.08 -2.26 -0.31
CA ARG A 53 10.55 -2.22 -0.38
C ARG A 53 11.25 -3.36 0.34
N ARG A 54 10.51 -4.33 0.90
CA ARG A 54 11.05 -5.41 1.74
C ARG A 54 11.85 -4.88 2.95
N GLY A 55 11.43 -3.75 3.50
CA GLY A 55 11.93 -3.26 4.77
C GLY A 55 11.13 -3.85 5.93
N ASP A 56 11.51 -3.45 7.14
CA ASP A 56 10.92 -3.95 8.38
C ASP A 56 10.18 -2.83 9.13
N MET A 57 9.19 -3.22 9.92
CA MET A 57 8.46 -2.35 10.83
C MET A 57 8.47 -2.96 12.23
N GLU A 58 8.96 -2.22 13.20
CA GLU A 58 8.98 -2.60 14.61
C GLU A 58 8.11 -1.64 15.42
N ARG A 59 7.30 -2.18 16.33
CA ARG A 59 6.49 -1.37 17.24
C ARG A 59 7.28 -1.12 18.52
N LEU A 60 7.69 0.13 18.74
CA LEU A 60 8.44 0.55 19.93
C LEU A 60 7.51 0.83 21.13
N SER A 61 6.30 1.33 20.85
CA SER A 61 5.26 1.59 21.85
C SER A 61 3.87 1.56 21.18
N PRO A 62 2.76 1.71 21.93
CA PRO A 62 1.41 1.64 21.35
C PRO A 62 1.19 2.51 20.10
N LYS A 63 1.80 3.71 20.05
CA LYS A 63 1.65 4.66 18.94
C LYS A 63 3.00 5.08 18.33
N VAL A 64 4.09 4.38 18.62
CA VAL A 64 5.42 4.72 18.10
C VAL A 64 6.00 3.50 17.39
N PHE A 65 6.34 3.68 16.12
CA PHE A 65 6.81 2.63 15.21
C PHE A 65 8.15 3.03 14.61
N LEU A 66 9.07 2.08 14.48
CA LEU A 66 10.32 2.21 13.75
C LEU A 66 10.19 1.52 12.39
N LEU A 67 10.43 2.26 11.32
CA LEU A 67 10.47 1.74 9.95
C LEU A 67 11.92 1.67 9.48
N ILE A 68 12.34 0.49 9.05
CA ILE A 68 13.71 0.20 8.65
C ILE A 68 13.73 -0.13 7.14
N PRO A 69 14.29 0.75 6.29
CA PRO A 69 14.43 0.49 4.87
C PRO A 69 15.38 -0.67 4.58
N SER A 70 15.06 -1.48 3.57
CA SER A 70 16.01 -2.43 3.02
C SER A 70 16.89 -1.78 1.95
N VAL A 71 18.21 -1.89 2.10
CA VAL A 71 19.23 -1.37 1.19
C VAL A 71 19.27 -2.11 -0.17
N LEU A 72 18.55 -3.22 -0.32
CA LEU A 72 18.70 -4.19 -1.42
C LEU A 72 17.39 -4.47 -2.18
N ALA A 73 16.49 -3.50 -2.28
CA ALA A 73 15.26 -3.67 -3.05
C ALA A 73 15.55 -3.78 -4.57
N LYS A 74 15.78 -5.00 -5.07
CA LYS A 74 15.92 -5.27 -6.50
C LYS A 74 14.58 -5.01 -7.22
N PRO A 75 14.60 -4.41 -8.44
CA PRO A 75 13.40 -4.35 -9.27
C PRO A 75 12.92 -5.79 -9.55
N GLY A 76 11.63 -6.04 -9.33
CA GLY A 76 11.01 -7.29 -9.71
C GLY A 76 10.78 -7.25 -11.22
N THR A 77 11.29 -8.23 -11.94
CA THR A 77 11.00 -8.42 -13.36
C THR A 77 10.04 -9.59 -13.45
N ILE A 78 8.78 -9.34 -13.82
CA ILE A 78 7.96 -10.20 -14.69
C ILE A 78 6.74 -9.40 -15.18
N THR A 79 6.64 -9.35 -16.52
CA THR A 79 5.61 -8.74 -17.36
C THR A 79 4.60 -9.79 -17.83
N GLY A 80 3.31 -9.44 -17.88
CA GLY A 80 2.38 -10.04 -18.85
C GLY A 80 1.03 -10.58 -18.36
N ILE A 81 0.81 -10.79 -17.06
CA ILE A 81 -0.48 -11.29 -16.55
C ILE A 81 -0.99 -10.39 -15.42
N VAL A 82 -2.20 -9.86 -15.58
CA VAL A 82 -2.90 -9.11 -14.53
C VAL A 82 -3.45 -10.10 -13.51
N LYS A 83 -3.05 -9.98 -12.25
CA LYS A 83 -3.58 -10.80 -11.17
C LYS A 83 -4.83 -10.15 -10.59
N LYS A 84 -5.99 -10.81 -10.71
CA LYS A 84 -7.21 -10.39 -10.01
C LYS A 84 -7.25 -11.05 -8.63
N LEU A 85 -7.47 -10.25 -7.59
CA LEU A 85 -7.61 -10.66 -6.20
C LEU A 85 -8.88 -10.04 -5.64
N ARG A 86 -9.64 -10.83 -4.87
CA ARG A 86 -10.84 -10.39 -4.16
C ARG A 86 -10.71 -10.75 -2.67
N PRO A 87 -9.98 -9.93 -1.88
CA PRO A 87 -9.82 -10.16 -0.46
C PRO A 87 -11.17 -10.23 0.26
N ARG A 88 -11.24 -11.05 1.31
CA ARG A 88 -12.43 -11.18 2.16
C ARG A 88 -12.29 -10.46 3.49
N ASP A 89 -11.06 -10.30 3.95
CA ASP A 89 -10.71 -9.61 5.18
C ASP A 89 -9.28 -9.03 5.08
N TYR A 90 -8.93 -8.15 6.01
CA TYR A 90 -7.64 -7.45 6.00
C TYR A 90 -6.40 -8.36 6.13
N SER A 91 -6.53 -9.60 6.61
CA SER A 91 -5.38 -10.52 6.75
C SER A 91 -4.74 -10.86 5.39
N GLU A 92 -5.48 -10.69 4.30
CA GLU A 92 -5.02 -10.92 2.94
C GLU A 92 -4.20 -9.75 2.33
N ALA A 93 -4.04 -8.62 3.03
CA ALA A 93 -3.29 -7.46 2.53
C ALA A 93 -1.85 -7.83 2.09
N LEU A 94 -1.16 -8.65 2.89
CA LEU A 94 0.19 -9.11 2.55
C LEU A 94 0.21 -9.99 1.28
N TYR A 95 -0.87 -10.71 1.00
CA TYR A 95 -1.01 -11.52 -0.22
C TYR A 95 -1.18 -10.63 -1.46
N VAL A 96 -1.90 -9.51 -1.35
CA VAL A 96 -1.92 -8.44 -2.39
C VAL A 96 -0.52 -7.90 -2.63
N GLY A 97 0.18 -7.52 -1.55
CA GLY A 97 1.55 -7.01 -1.62
C GLY A 97 2.55 -8.00 -2.23
N HIS A 98 2.37 -9.30 -2.01
CA HIS A 98 3.20 -10.35 -2.61
C HIS A 98 3.19 -10.31 -4.14
N TYR A 99 2.01 -10.26 -4.77
CA TYR A 99 1.92 -10.22 -6.23
C TYR A 99 2.41 -8.90 -6.82
N PHE A 100 2.08 -7.78 -6.17
CA PHE A 100 2.58 -6.47 -6.58
C PHE A 100 4.12 -6.42 -6.58
N ARG A 101 4.77 -6.97 -5.54
CA ARG A 101 6.25 -7.05 -5.44
C ARG A 101 6.90 -7.95 -6.47
N LYS A 102 6.17 -8.91 -7.03
CA LYS A 102 6.64 -9.75 -8.15
C LYS A 102 6.64 -9.01 -9.49
N GLY A 103 6.12 -7.78 -9.55
CA GLY A 103 6.02 -6.99 -10.79
C GLY A 103 4.73 -7.20 -11.57
N LEU A 104 3.75 -7.91 -11.00
CA LEU A 104 2.47 -8.16 -11.65
C LEU A 104 1.48 -7.03 -11.35
N PRO A 105 0.79 -6.47 -12.36
CA PRO A 105 -0.37 -5.62 -12.13
C PRO A 105 -1.43 -6.40 -11.34
N VAL A 106 -2.01 -5.78 -10.32
CA VAL A 106 -3.01 -6.41 -9.45
C VAL A 106 -4.33 -5.66 -9.54
N VAL A 107 -5.40 -6.34 -9.91
CA VAL A 107 -6.76 -5.84 -9.67
C VAL A 107 -7.16 -6.30 -8.28
N MET A 108 -7.39 -5.34 -7.40
CA MET A 108 -7.83 -5.52 -6.02
C MET A 108 -9.32 -5.16 -5.94
N ASP A 109 -10.16 -6.19 -5.89
CA ASP A 109 -11.60 -6.10 -5.74
C ASP A 109 -11.99 -6.19 -4.26
N LEU A 110 -12.37 -5.06 -3.69
CA LEU A 110 -12.75 -4.90 -2.30
C LEU A 110 -14.27 -4.93 -2.11
N THR A 111 -15.06 -5.32 -3.12
CA THR A 111 -16.53 -5.33 -3.02
C THR A 111 -17.07 -6.24 -1.92
N ALA A 112 -16.28 -7.24 -1.50
CA ALA A 112 -16.64 -8.18 -0.44
C ALA A 112 -16.22 -7.73 0.97
N VAL A 113 -15.45 -6.64 1.11
CA VAL A 113 -15.00 -6.13 2.42
C VAL A 113 -15.81 -4.93 2.88
N ALA A 114 -15.87 -4.71 4.19
CA ALA A 114 -16.51 -3.55 4.80
C ALA A 114 -15.80 -2.24 4.40
N ASP A 115 -16.49 -1.10 4.51
CA ASP A 115 -15.97 0.20 4.04
C ASP A 115 -14.73 0.67 4.80
N ASP A 116 -14.67 0.40 6.10
CA ASP A 116 -13.54 0.71 6.96
C ASP A 116 -12.34 -0.17 6.64
N GLU A 117 -12.52 -1.48 6.41
CA GLU A 117 -11.47 -2.37 5.93
C GLU A 117 -11.01 -2.01 4.51
N ALA A 118 -11.94 -1.63 3.62
CA ALA A 118 -11.60 -1.20 2.28
C ALA A 118 -10.67 0.03 2.31
N ARG A 119 -10.88 0.96 3.26
CA ARG A 119 -9.97 2.09 3.48
C ARG A 119 -8.58 1.62 3.91
N GLN A 120 -8.49 0.70 4.87
CA GLN A 120 -7.22 0.11 5.31
C GLN A 120 -6.46 -0.56 4.14
N PHE A 121 -7.17 -1.28 3.26
CA PHE A 121 -6.57 -1.85 2.04
C PHE A 121 -6.01 -0.78 1.09
N VAL A 122 -6.71 0.36 0.95
CA VAL A 122 -6.26 1.47 0.11
C VAL A 122 -5.03 2.14 0.72
N ASP A 123 -4.97 2.32 2.05
CA ASP A 123 -3.82 2.88 2.75
C ASP A 123 -2.59 1.97 2.60
N PHE A 124 -2.79 0.66 2.80
CA PHE A 124 -1.77 -0.35 2.53
C PHE A 124 -1.29 -0.31 1.07
N ALA A 125 -2.20 -0.21 0.10
CA ALA A 125 -1.84 -0.09 -1.31
C ALA A 125 -1.05 1.21 -1.60
N ALA A 126 -1.45 2.34 -1.02
CA ALA A 126 -0.72 3.61 -1.12
C ALA A 126 0.71 3.48 -0.59
N GLY A 127 0.90 2.75 0.51
CA GLY A 127 2.21 2.36 1.02
C GLY A 127 3.04 1.58 0.01
N LEU A 128 2.47 0.50 -0.57
CA LEU A 128 3.15 -0.34 -1.58
C LEU A 128 3.63 0.48 -2.78
N ILE A 129 2.73 1.34 -3.29
CA ILE A 129 2.95 2.20 -4.45
C ILE A 129 4.03 3.24 -4.16
N CYS A 130 3.97 3.88 -2.98
CA CYS A 130 4.99 4.82 -2.55
C CYS A 130 6.36 4.13 -2.47
N GLY A 131 6.41 2.95 -1.83
CA GLY A 131 7.63 2.17 -1.67
C GLY A 131 8.28 1.77 -2.99
N ARG A 132 7.51 1.26 -3.95
CA ARG A 132 8.04 0.78 -5.25
C ARG A 132 7.97 1.79 -6.39
N ARG A 133 7.47 3.01 -6.16
CA ARG A 133 7.21 4.00 -7.22
C ARG A 133 6.25 3.46 -8.29
N GLY A 134 5.21 2.74 -7.85
CA GLY A 134 4.14 2.25 -8.72
C GLY A 134 3.08 3.29 -9.01
N ASP A 135 1.94 2.85 -9.52
CA ASP A 135 0.74 3.66 -9.77
C ASP A 135 -0.52 2.94 -9.27
N MET A 136 -1.58 3.70 -8.97
CA MET A 136 -2.90 3.21 -8.58
C MET A 136 -3.98 3.85 -9.44
N GLU A 137 -4.85 3.04 -10.01
CA GLU A 137 -6.03 3.53 -10.70
C GLU A 137 -7.30 2.95 -10.07
N ARG A 138 -8.26 3.81 -9.73
CA ARG A 138 -9.58 3.35 -9.31
C ARG A 138 -10.40 2.97 -10.54
N LEU A 139 -10.82 1.72 -10.61
CA LEU A 139 -11.60 1.21 -11.73
C LEU A 139 -13.11 1.46 -11.52
N SER A 140 -13.60 1.17 -10.32
CA SER A 140 -14.99 1.38 -9.87
C SER A 140 -15.02 1.62 -8.34
N PRO A 141 -16.17 1.81 -7.69
CA PRO A 141 -16.25 1.76 -6.23
C PRO A 141 -15.68 0.43 -5.71
N LYS A 142 -14.72 0.52 -4.79
CA LYS A 142 -14.03 -0.62 -4.18
C LYS A 142 -13.20 -1.50 -5.13
N VAL A 143 -13.01 -1.14 -6.40
CA VAL A 143 -12.12 -1.90 -7.30
C VAL A 143 -10.96 -1.02 -7.78
N PHE A 144 -9.75 -1.47 -7.51
CA PHE A 144 -8.52 -0.73 -7.77
C PHE A 144 -7.55 -1.56 -8.61
N LEU A 145 -6.82 -0.91 -9.51
CA LEU A 145 -5.71 -1.47 -10.27
C LEU A 145 -4.40 -0.93 -9.69
N LEU A 146 -3.56 -1.82 -9.15
CA LEU A 146 -2.22 -1.53 -8.68
C LEU A 146 -1.23 -1.88 -9.79
N ILE A 147 -0.38 -0.92 -10.16
CA ILE A 147 0.55 -1.03 -11.29
C ILE A 147 1.98 -0.92 -10.75
N PRO A 148 2.77 -2.01 -10.76
CA PRO A 148 4.18 -1.94 -10.36
C PRO A 148 5.01 -1.06 -11.30
N SER A 149 6.04 -0.41 -10.77
CA SER A 149 7.00 0.37 -11.56
C SER A 149 7.62 -0.49 -12.67
N GLY A 150 7.63 0.02 -13.91
CA GLY A 150 8.21 -0.68 -15.05
C GLY A 150 7.32 -1.75 -15.69
N SER A 151 6.08 -1.93 -15.22
CA SER A 151 5.07 -2.73 -15.91
C SER A 151 4.33 -1.90 -16.96
N THR A 152 4.01 -2.49 -18.11
CA THR A 152 3.12 -1.85 -19.10
C THR A 152 1.73 -1.74 -18.50
N LYS A 153 1.18 -0.52 -18.48
CA LYS A 153 -0.15 -0.25 -17.95
C LYS A 153 -1.20 -1.08 -18.72
N PRO A 154 -1.92 -2.00 -18.06
CA PRO A 154 -3.00 -2.75 -18.70
C PRO A 154 -4.11 -1.81 -19.17
N ASN A 155 -4.86 -2.21 -20.21
CA ASN A 155 -6.04 -1.46 -20.62
C ASN A 155 -7.13 -1.55 -19.54
N ALA A 156 -7.26 -0.48 -18.75
CA ALA A 156 -8.24 -0.37 -17.68
C ALA A 156 -9.69 -0.52 -18.17
N ALA A 157 -10.01 -0.08 -19.38
CA ALA A 157 -11.35 -0.20 -19.96
C ALA A 157 -11.71 -1.67 -20.26
N ALA A 158 -10.74 -2.45 -20.76
CA ALA A 158 -10.94 -3.89 -20.98
C ALA A 158 -11.14 -4.65 -19.65
N ILE A 159 -10.43 -4.25 -18.59
CA ILE A 159 -10.60 -4.85 -17.26
C ILE A 159 -11.97 -4.51 -16.67
N LYS A 160 -12.45 -3.27 -16.85
CA LYS A 160 -13.78 -2.83 -16.39
C LYS A 160 -14.92 -3.59 -17.07
N ALA A 161 -14.79 -3.90 -18.37
CA ALA A 161 -15.82 -4.64 -19.11
C ALA A 161 -15.99 -6.10 -18.63
N GLU A 162 -14.98 -6.65 -17.94
CA GLU A 162 -14.99 -8.00 -17.37
C GLU A 162 -15.40 -8.03 -15.89
N ALA A 163 -15.60 -6.86 -15.26
CA ALA A 163 -16.09 -6.76 -13.89
C ALA A 163 -17.62 -6.92 -13.88
N PRO A 164 -18.20 -7.64 -12.88
CA PRO A 164 -19.65 -7.77 -12.79
C PRO A 164 -20.30 -6.39 -12.71
N PRO A 165 -21.49 -6.20 -13.32
CA PRO A 165 -22.17 -4.92 -13.30
C PRO A 165 -22.37 -4.48 -11.86
N SER A 166 -22.03 -3.22 -11.57
CA SER A 166 -22.30 -2.60 -10.29
C SER A 166 -23.82 -2.53 -10.12
N GLU A 167 -24.39 -3.36 -9.26
CA GLU A 167 -25.76 -3.17 -8.80
C GLU A 167 -25.82 -1.80 -8.12
N SER A 168 -26.55 -0.90 -8.77
CA SER A 168 -26.80 0.44 -8.29
C SER A 168 -27.92 0.33 -7.26
N SER A 169 -27.68 0.75 -6.02
CA SER A 169 -28.72 1.05 -5.03
C SER A 169 -28.72 2.53 -4.74
#